data_AF-D1ANM4-F1
#
_entry.id   AF-D1ANM4-F1
#
_cell.length_a   1.000
_cell.length_b   1.000
_cell.length_c   1.000
_cell.angle_alpha   90.00
_cell.angle_beta   90.00
_cell.angle_gamma   90.00
#
_symmetry.space_group_name_H-M   'P 1'
#
loop_
_entity.id
_entity.type
_entity.pdbx_description
1 polymer ?
#
loop_
_entity_poly.entity_id
_entity_poly.type
_entity_poly.pdbx_seq_one_letter_code
_entity_poly.pdbx_strand_id
1 'polypeptide(L)'
;MKIETNYKKENFYTEQEVKEIREKMSDIKLPNNHRNMKITDLIKEYGAEKARKLVEEEVYLFKHSLIMLELSEGYKMINGHENDMIDYTFKNQNEIMKNSMYEYIGVSDTMLS
;
A
#
# COMPACT_ATOMS: atom_id res chain seq x y z
N MET A 1 10.15 -44.00 -11.68
CA MET A 1 10.33 -42.71 -12.37
C MET A 1 9.56 -41.67 -11.59
N LYS A 2 10.23 -40.82 -10.80
CA LYS A 2 9.57 -39.73 -10.07
C LYS A 2 9.36 -38.61 -11.09
N ILE A 3 8.11 -38.32 -11.40
CA ILE A 3 7.76 -37.14 -12.18
C ILE A 3 7.88 -35.96 -11.21
N GLU A 4 9.00 -35.26 -11.24
CA GLU A 4 9.14 -33.96 -10.59
C GLU A 4 8.40 -32.94 -11.45
N THR A 5 7.12 -32.77 -11.15
CA THR A 5 6.35 -31.64 -11.68
C THR A 5 6.85 -30.37 -11.01
N ASN A 6 7.83 -29.73 -11.63
CA ASN A 6 8.18 -28.32 -11.38
C ASN A 6 7.03 -27.44 -11.87
N TYR A 7 5.95 -27.36 -11.09
CA TYR A 7 4.95 -26.31 -11.27
C TYR A 7 5.61 -25.00 -10.86
N LYS A 8 6.03 -24.19 -11.84
CA LYS A 8 6.25 -22.76 -11.61
C LYS A 8 4.92 -22.21 -11.08
N LYS A 9 4.89 -21.79 -9.82
CA LYS A 9 3.76 -21.06 -9.25
C LYS A 9 3.65 -19.77 -10.05
N GLU A 10 2.64 -19.67 -10.92
CA GLU A 10 2.36 -18.45 -11.65
C GLU A 10 1.86 -17.41 -10.65
N ASN A 11 2.72 -16.44 -10.34
CA ASN A 11 2.35 -15.31 -9.51
C ASN A 11 1.42 -14.38 -10.32
N PHE A 12 0.45 -13.75 -9.65
CA PHE A 12 -0.42 -12.74 -10.27
C PHE A 12 0.27 -11.38 -10.46
N TYR A 13 1.56 -11.33 -10.12
CA TYR A 13 2.43 -10.17 -10.18
C TYR A 13 3.73 -10.54 -10.88
N THR A 14 4.38 -9.55 -11.47
CA THR A 14 5.66 -9.70 -12.17
C THR A 14 6.85 -9.49 -11.24
N GLU A 15 8.00 -10.07 -11.59
CA GLU A 15 9.25 -9.81 -10.87
C GLU A 15 9.67 -8.33 -10.94
N GLN A 16 9.32 -7.64 -12.02
CA GLN A 16 9.55 -6.21 -12.16
C GLN A 16 8.73 -5.39 -11.16
N GLU A 17 7.43 -5.69 -11.01
CA GLU A 17 6.58 -5.04 -10.00
C GLU A 17 7.17 -5.23 -8.60
N VAL A 18 7.60 -6.44 -8.24
CA VAL A 18 8.24 -6.70 -6.93
C VAL A 18 9.51 -5.88 -6.74
N LYS A 19 10.32 -5.71 -7.78
CA LYS A 19 11.54 -4.90 -7.72
C LYS A 19 11.24 -3.41 -7.49
N GLU A 20 10.31 -2.85 -8.26
CA GLU A 20 9.89 -1.44 -8.14
C GLU A 20 9.29 -1.15 -6.76
N ILE A 21 8.53 -2.11 -6.19
CA ILE A 21 7.99 -2.01 -4.84
C ILE A 21 9.10 -1.93 -3.81
N ARG A 22 10.09 -2.83 -3.89
CA ARG A 22 11.20 -2.87 -2.93
C ARG A 22 12.04 -1.59 -2.97
N GLU A 23 12.29 -1.05 -4.16
CA GLU A 23 13.01 0.21 -4.33
C GLU A 23 12.24 1.37 -3.68
N LYS A 24 10.94 1.54 -4.01
CA LYS A 24 10.12 2.60 -3.40
C LYS A 24 9.92 2.45 -1.89
N MET A 25 9.81 1.22 -1.40
CA MET A 25 9.71 0.95 0.03
C MET A 25 11.00 1.31 0.77
N SER A 26 12.16 1.10 0.15
CA SER A 26 13.44 1.46 0.75
C SER A 26 13.62 2.96 0.93
N ASP A 27 12.97 3.77 0.08
CA ASP A 27 12.99 5.24 0.18
C ASP A 27 12.03 5.79 1.25
N ILE A 28 11.11 4.97 1.77
CA ILE A 28 10.14 5.37 2.79
C ILE A 28 10.77 5.21 4.17
N LYS A 29 11.36 6.30 4.68
CA LYS A 29 11.87 6.39 6.05
C LYS A 29 10.70 6.54 7.04
N LEU A 30 10.51 5.60 7.97
CA LEU A 30 9.54 5.71 9.07
C LEU A 30 10.07 6.60 10.22
N PRO A 31 9.21 7.26 11.03
CA PRO A 31 7.75 7.14 11.14
C PRO A 31 6.99 8.28 10.44
N ASN A 32 5.83 7.96 9.87
CA ASN A 32 5.03 8.91 9.11
C ASN A 32 3.79 9.39 9.88
N ASN A 33 3.98 10.35 10.79
CA ASN A 33 2.96 10.82 11.74
C ASN A 33 1.65 11.31 11.08
N HIS A 34 1.72 11.72 9.81
CA HIS A 34 0.56 12.20 9.06
C HIS A 34 -0.47 11.10 8.76
N ARG A 35 -0.08 9.81 8.78
CA ARG A 35 -1.00 8.69 8.56
C ARG A 35 -2.09 8.58 9.61
N ASN A 36 -1.85 9.11 10.81
CA ASN A 36 -2.83 9.13 11.90
C ASN A 36 -3.63 10.44 11.95
N MET A 37 -3.41 11.35 11.00
CA MET A 37 -4.14 12.61 10.91
C MET A 37 -5.36 12.44 10.01
N LYS A 38 -6.40 13.22 10.32
CA LYS A 38 -7.52 13.37 9.41
C LYS A 38 -7.06 14.12 8.17
N ILE A 39 -7.64 13.80 7.02
CA ILE A 39 -7.37 14.52 5.76
C ILE A 39 -7.59 16.04 5.93
N THR A 40 -8.63 16.45 6.65
CA THR A 40 -8.87 17.86 7.00
C THR A 40 -7.67 18.52 7.68
N ASP A 41 -7.01 17.84 8.60
CA ASP A 41 -5.87 18.39 9.34
C ASP A 41 -4.61 18.40 8.49
N LEU A 42 -4.44 17.41 7.60
CA LEU A 42 -3.38 17.40 6.58
C LEU A 42 -3.50 18.56 5.60
N ILE A 43 -4.72 18.86 5.16
CA ILE A 43 -4.99 19.99 4.27
C ILE A 43 -4.64 21.30 4.98
N LYS A 44 -4.97 21.44 6.27
CA LYS A 44 -4.62 22.64 7.05
C LYS A 44 -3.12 22.80 7.23
N GLU A 45 -2.39 21.72 7.49
CA GLU A 45 -0.96 21.77 7.79
C GLU A 45 -0.09 21.90 6.53
N TYR A 46 -0.47 21.22 5.45
CA TYR A 46 0.38 21.05 4.27
C TYR A 46 -0.20 21.60 2.97
N GLY A 47 -1.49 21.95 2.96
CA GLY A 47 -2.24 22.34 1.76
C GLY A 47 -2.81 21.13 1.00
N ALA A 48 -3.85 21.39 0.22
CA ALA A 48 -4.62 20.35 -0.48
C ALA A 48 -3.79 19.51 -1.46
N GLU A 49 -2.90 20.14 -2.24
CA GLU A 49 -2.07 19.45 -3.21
C GLU A 49 -1.11 18.47 -2.53
N LYS A 50 -0.44 18.91 -1.47
CA LYS A 50 0.50 18.06 -0.72
C LYS A 50 -0.24 16.96 0.04
N ALA A 51 -1.38 17.26 0.66
CA ALA A 51 -2.22 16.24 1.31
C ALA A 51 -2.70 15.17 0.31
N ARG A 52 -3.06 15.56 -0.92
CA ARG A 52 -3.46 14.60 -1.97
C ARG A 52 -2.31 13.67 -2.38
N LYS A 53 -1.10 14.21 -2.56
CA LYS A 53 0.10 13.41 -2.86
C LYS A 53 0.37 12.36 -1.77
N LEU A 54 0.19 12.73 -0.50
CA LEU A 54 0.32 11.76 0.60
C LEU A 54 -0.72 10.63 0.48
N VAL A 55 -1.95 10.94 0.09
CA VAL A 55 -3.00 9.91 -0.11
C VAL A 55 -2.68 9.01 -1.29
N GLU A 56 -2.17 9.58 -2.39
CA GLU A 56 -1.69 8.84 -3.56
C GLU A 56 -0.57 7.86 -3.17
N GLU A 57 0.39 8.31 -2.37
CA GLU A 57 1.46 7.47 -1.83
C GLU A 57 0.90 6.33 -0.97
N GLU A 58 -0.04 6.58 -0.07
CA GLU A 58 -0.62 5.51 0.76
C GLU A 58 -1.43 4.49 -0.05
N VAL A 59 -2.23 4.92 -1.04
CA VAL A 59 -2.94 4.00 -1.94
C VAL A 59 -1.96 3.17 -2.76
N TYR A 60 -0.88 3.78 -3.24
CA TYR A 60 0.20 3.07 -3.91
C TYR A 60 0.80 1.99 -2.97
N LEU A 61 1.16 2.36 -1.74
CA LEU A 61 1.74 1.42 -0.78
C LEU A 61 0.79 0.29 -0.42
N PHE A 62 -0.49 0.60 -0.25
CA PHE A 62 -1.52 -0.39 0.04
C PHE A 62 -1.65 -1.40 -1.10
N LYS A 63 -1.86 -0.94 -2.34
CA LYS A 63 -1.95 -1.82 -3.53
C LYS A 63 -0.76 -2.78 -3.61
N HIS A 64 0.44 -2.25 -3.46
CA HIS A 64 1.66 -3.02 -3.65
C HIS A 64 1.98 -3.93 -2.44
N SER A 65 1.47 -3.60 -1.25
CA SER A 65 1.51 -4.52 -0.11
C SER A 65 0.73 -5.80 -0.37
N LEU A 66 -0.37 -5.74 -1.13
CA LEU A 66 -1.18 -6.91 -1.47
C LEU A 66 -0.43 -7.87 -2.39
N ILE A 67 0.46 -7.36 -3.24
CA ILE A 67 1.40 -8.19 -4.02
C ILE A 67 2.34 -8.94 -3.08
N MET A 68 2.97 -8.22 -2.14
CA MET A 68 3.94 -8.80 -1.20
C MET A 68 3.33 -9.85 -0.27
N LEU A 69 2.03 -9.71 0.04
CA LEU A 69 1.27 -10.64 0.87
C LEU A 69 0.57 -11.75 0.07
N GLU A 70 0.79 -11.83 -1.25
CA GLU A 70 0.11 -12.74 -2.18
C GLU A 70 -1.44 -12.65 -2.14
N LEU A 71 -2.00 -11.48 -1.84
CA LEU A 71 -3.44 -11.22 -1.75
C LEU A 71 -4.03 -10.79 -3.10
N SER A 72 -4.21 -11.75 -4.00
CA SER A 72 -4.62 -11.49 -5.39
C SER A 72 -5.97 -10.77 -5.55
N GLU A 73 -6.96 -11.15 -4.75
CA GLU A 73 -8.31 -10.56 -4.85
C GLU A 73 -8.31 -9.11 -4.39
N GLY A 74 -7.64 -8.80 -3.28
CA GLY A 74 -7.44 -7.43 -2.84
C GLY A 74 -6.70 -6.59 -3.88
N TYR A 75 -5.64 -7.15 -4.49
CA TYR A 75 -4.90 -6.46 -5.55
C TYR A 75 -5.80 -6.11 -6.74
N LYS A 76 -6.59 -7.08 -7.23
CA LYS A 76 -7.51 -6.85 -8.36
C LYS A 76 -8.56 -5.79 -8.08
N MET A 77 -9.04 -5.68 -6.83
CA MET A 77 -10.02 -4.66 -6.44
C MET A 77 -9.45 -3.24 -6.50
N ILE A 78 -8.14 -3.07 -6.35
CA ILE A 78 -7.48 -1.75 -6.31
C ILE A 78 -6.82 -1.41 -7.64
N ASN A 79 -6.28 -2.42 -8.32
CA ASN A 79 -5.57 -2.24 -9.58
C ASN A 79 -6.52 -1.70 -10.67
N GLY A 80 -6.26 -0.48 -11.14
CA GLY A 80 -7.14 0.25 -12.07
C GLY A 80 -8.22 1.11 -11.40
N HIS A 81 -8.31 1.07 -10.06
CA HIS A 81 -9.28 1.81 -9.24
C HIS A 81 -8.59 2.75 -8.23
N GLU A 82 -7.30 3.01 -8.38
CA GLU A 82 -6.50 3.80 -7.43
C GLU A 82 -7.05 5.23 -7.30
N ASN A 83 -7.38 5.87 -8.42
CA ASN A 83 -7.92 7.22 -8.43
C ASN A 83 -9.28 7.32 -7.72
N ASP A 84 -10.12 6.30 -7.84
CA ASP A 84 -11.42 6.25 -7.15
C ASP A 84 -11.21 6.18 -5.63
N MET A 85 -10.23 5.38 -5.18
CA MET A 85 -9.86 5.30 -3.76
C MET A 85 -9.25 6.61 -3.24
N ILE A 86 -8.38 7.25 -4.02
CA ILE A 86 -7.80 8.55 -3.67
C ILE A 86 -8.90 9.59 -3.53
N ASP A 87 -9.80 9.68 -4.51
CA ASP A 87 -10.89 10.65 -4.50
C ASP A 87 -11.89 10.39 -3.37
N TYR A 88 -12.21 9.12 -3.09
CA TYR A 88 -13.04 8.75 -1.96
C TYR A 88 -12.40 9.21 -0.64
N THR A 89 -11.15 8.82 -0.41
CA THR A 89 -10.42 9.18 0.83
C THR A 89 -10.32 10.70 0.98
N PHE A 90 -10.05 11.41 -0.12
CA PHE A 90 -9.90 12.86 -0.11
C PHE A 90 -11.23 13.62 0.07
N LYS A 91 -12.34 13.09 -0.48
CA LYS A 91 -13.70 13.65 -0.28
C LYS A 91 -14.20 13.41 1.15
N ASN A 92 -13.82 12.29 1.77
CA ASN A 92 -14.19 11.95 3.14
C ASN A 92 -13.18 12.54 4.13
N GLN A 93 -13.14 13.87 4.22
CA GLN A 93 -12.06 14.60 4.89
C GLN A 93 -11.90 14.34 6.40
N ASN A 94 -12.87 13.66 7.02
CA ASN A 94 -12.83 13.26 8.43
C ASN A 94 -12.21 11.87 8.66
N GLU A 95 -11.96 11.13 7.58
CA GLU A 95 -11.23 9.87 7.62
C GLU A 95 -9.74 10.11 7.84
N ILE A 96 -9.12 9.12 8.47
CA ILE A 96 -7.69 9.02 8.64
C ILE A 96 -7.18 8.18 7.45
N MET A 97 -5.96 8.44 6.97
CA MET A 97 -5.34 7.71 5.86
C MET A 97 -5.06 6.21 6.12
N LYS A 98 -5.52 5.63 7.24
CA LYS A 98 -5.12 4.30 7.72
C LYS A 98 -5.43 3.22 6.69
N ASN A 99 -4.37 2.78 5.99
CA ASN A 99 -4.18 1.46 5.38
C ASN A 99 -2.76 1.38 4.80
N SER A 100 -1.72 1.37 5.66
CA SER A 100 -0.33 1.22 5.19
C SER A 100 0.22 -0.18 5.50
N MET A 101 1.03 -0.74 4.59
CA MET A 101 1.77 -2.01 4.77
C MET A 101 2.44 -2.16 6.15
N TYR A 102 2.83 -1.04 6.74
CA TYR A 102 3.61 -0.98 7.98
C TYR A 102 2.79 -1.27 9.24
N GLU A 103 1.48 -1.00 9.23
CA GLU A 103 0.61 -1.47 10.34
C GLU A 103 0.50 -3.01 10.31
N TYR A 104 0.68 -3.66 9.16
CA TYR A 104 0.68 -5.11 9.04
C TYR A 104 2.07 -5.74 9.27
N ILE A 105 3.16 -5.08 8.86
CA ILE A 105 4.53 -5.54 9.14
C ILE A 105 4.88 -5.39 10.63
N GLY A 106 4.42 -4.32 11.30
CA GLY A 106 4.54 -4.20 12.76
C GLY A 106 3.79 -5.30 13.51
N VAL A 107 2.74 -5.86 12.91
CA VAL A 107 2.03 -7.05 13.42
C VAL A 107 2.75 -8.35 13.04
N SER A 108 3.42 -8.44 11.89
CA SER A 108 4.21 -9.63 11.53
C SER A 108 5.51 -9.76 12.34
N ASP A 109 6.17 -8.64 12.70
CA ASP A 109 7.32 -8.67 13.62
C ASP A 109 6.92 -9.10 15.04
N THR A 110 5.67 -8.86 15.45
CA THR A 110 5.11 -9.34 16.73
C THR A 110 4.51 -10.74 16.67
N MET A 111 4.30 -11.31 15.48
CA MET A 111 3.86 -12.72 15.30
C MET A 111 5.01 -13.67 14.91
N LEU A 112 6.19 -13.14 14.61
CA LEU A 112 7.42 -13.89 14.36
C LEU A 112 8.44 -13.79 15.52
N SER A 113 8.05 -13.19 16.65
CA SER A 113 8.84 -13.18 17.90
C SER A 113 8.40 -14.24 18.90
#